data_AF-A0A7X8LCJ1-F1
#
_entry.id   AF-A0A7X8LCJ1-F1
#
_cell.length_a   1.000
_cell.length_b   1.000
_cell.length_c   1.000
_cell.angle_alpha   90.00
_cell.angle_beta   90.00
_cell.angle_gamma   90.00
#
_symmetry.space_group_name_H-M   'P 1'
#
loop_
_entity.id
_entity.type
_entity.pdbx_description
1 polymer ?
#
loop_
_entity_poly.entity_id
_entity_poly.type
_entity_poly.pdbx_seq_one_letter_code
_entity_poly.pdbx_strand_id
1 'polypeptide(L)'
;MYFFSDLDIQSYKEFSLISDMKSAIEKDQLRAYYQPIIDLRTNMILAAEALIRWEHPQWGLVYPTDFIELAEETDCIIDISNWMLREVLKNLKKWQDSNLPSINVSINISPIQFMERNFVENFEKIIQEYNVDPSILIVEITENTLLENSKMVISNLRRLKSLGVQVALDDYGTGYSSLSYLTRFDIDIIKIDESFIRDISNETTRIVVKNIINLAKDLDIKLVAEGIEEWAQLRSLKEFKCYLGQGYIYSRPLPIIDFEKILKTKECKPMLTSKDMSFDNRRKYFRVEFIQYLEAYLTIKEIEGRPIDIGNSKILVKNIGPGGLCFIANIRLPLDKDFLVQFQTQVLEEDIKVNGKLVWDQELGDNLYRYGVEFVIDEDDRTYLIKILNEVQIRMKADILFTDANFTSLTPTVYFNRYSDYNPNQDESK
;
A
#
# COMPACT_ATOMS: atom_id res chain seq x y z
N MET A 1 2.44 28.62 -22.40
CA MET A 1 1.45 27.54 -22.60
C MET A 1 2.25 26.29 -22.90
N TYR A 2 2.67 25.57 -21.85
CA TYR A 2 3.43 24.34 -22.03
C TYR A 2 2.42 23.23 -22.35
N PHE A 3 2.55 22.64 -23.54
CA PHE A 3 1.79 21.49 -23.98
C PHE A 3 2.25 20.27 -23.19
N PHE A 4 1.39 19.75 -22.31
CA PHE A 4 1.55 18.44 -21.71
C PHE A 4 1.00 17.39 -22.70
N SER A 5 1.84 16.88 -23.61
CA SER A 5 1.43 15.83 -24.55
C SER A 5 1.85 14.42 -24.15
N ASP A 6 2.49 14.23 -22.99
CA ASP A 6 2.94 12.91 -22.50
C ASP A 6 2.65 12.73 -20.98
N LEU A 7 1.48 13.18 -20.51
CA LEU A 7 1.04 12.86 -19.14
C LEU A 7 0.58 11.40 -19.11
N ASP A 8 1.40 10.50 -18.57
CA ASP A 8 0.93 9.16 -18.24
C ASP A 8 -0.16 9.20 -17.14
N ILE A 9 -0.87 8.09 -16.95
CA ILE A 9 -1.97 8.05 -15.98
C ILE A 9 -1.49 8.36 -14.57
N GLN A 10 -0.26 7.95 -14.23
CA GLN A 10 0.34 8.17 -12.92
C GLN A 10 0.58 9.66 -12.65
N SER A 11 1.19 10.38 -13.59
CA SER A 11 1.45 11.81 -13.48
C SER A 11 0.14 12.61 -13.35
N TYR A 12 -0.90 12.21 -14.08
CA TYR A 12 -2.21 12.84 -13.95
C TYR A 12 -2.87 12.54 -12.59
N LYS A 13 -2.73 11.31 -12.07
CA LYS A 13 -3.17 10.96 -10.71
C LYS A 13 -2.46 11.83 -9.68
N GLU A 14 -1.13 11.90 -9.71
CA GLU A 14 -0.32 12.72 -8.78
C GLU A 14 -0.69 14.20 -8.83
N PHE A 15 -0.82 14.77 -10.03
CA PHE A 15 -1.29 16.15 -10.21
C PHE A 15 -2.67 16.37 -9.58
N SER A 16 -3.62 15.46 -9.84
CA SER A 16 -4.96 15.52 -9.25
C SER A 16 -4.90 15.47 -7.72
N LEU A 17 -4.09 14.57 -7.16
CA LEU A 17 -3.91 14.44 -5.71
C LEU A 17 -3.29 15.72 -5.12
N ILE A 18 -2.21 16.26 -5.67
CA ILE A 18 -1.62 17.52 -5.20
C ILE A 18 -2.65 18.65 -5.23
N SER A 19 -3.42 18.76 -6.32
CA SER A 19 -4.37 19.85 -6.49
C SER A 19 -5.53 19.79 -5.48
N ASP A 20 -6.00 18.59 -5.13
CA ASP A 20 -7.14 18.42 -4.23
C ASP A 20 -6.75 18.34 -2.75
N MET A 21 -5.50 17.98 -2.44
CA MET A 21 -5.03 17.64 -1.09
C MET A 21 -5.30 18.72 -0.04
N LYS A 22 -5.02 19.99 -0.37
CA LYS A 22 -5.26 21.12 0.55
C LYS A 22 -6.71 21.22 1.00
N SER A 23 -7.64 20.81 0.14
CA SER A 23 -9.08 20.84 0.43
C SER A 23 -9.62 19.52 0.98
N ALA A 24 -8.82 18.45 1.03
CA ALA A 24 -9.27 17.12 1.41
C ALA A 24 -9.81 17.06 2.85
N ILE A 25 -9.16 17.80 3.77
CA ILE A 25 -9.60 17.94 5.16
C ILE A 25 -10.96 18.68 5.22
N GLU A 26 -11.06 19.84 4.56
CA GLU A 26 -12.28 20.66 4.56
C GLU A 26 -13.47 19.96 3.90
N LYS A 27 -13.21 19.13 2.90
CA LYS A 27 -14.20 18.33 2.17
C LYS A 27 -14.53 16.99 2.85
N ASP A 28 -14.00 16.73 4.05
CA ASP A 28 -14.22 15.50 4.81
C ASP A 28 -13.93 14.23 3.99
N GLN A 29 -12.78 14.22 3.32
CA GLN A 29 -12.35 13.11 2.45
C GLN A 29 -11.34 12.18 3.10
N LEU A 30 -10.77 12.56 4.24
CA LEU A 30 -9.82 11.71 4.96
C LEU A 30 -10.54 10.78 5.93
N ARG A 31 -10.02 9.57 6.09
CA ARG A 31 -10.54 8.53 7.00
C ARG A 31 -9.41 7.88 7.76
N ALA A 32 -9.64 7.62 9.05
CA ALA A 32 -8.78 6.76 9.85
C ALA A 32 -9.25 5.31 9.72
N TYR A 33 -8.40 4.46 9.17
CA TYR A 33 -8.55 3.00 9.19
C TYR A 33 -7.68 2.45 10.31
N TYR A 34 -8.01 1.27 10.83
CA TYR A 34 -7.31 0.67 11.94
C TYR A 34 -6.90 -0.76 11.61
N GLN A 35 -5.62 -1.07 11.76
CA GLN A 35 -5.10 -2.43 11.66
C GLN A 35 -4.78 -2.96 13.06
N PRO A 36 -5.30 -4.13 13.47
CA PRO A 36 -5.07 -4.63 14.81
C PRO A 36 -3.66 -5.22 14.97
N ILE A 37 -3.01 -4.87 16.07
CA ILE A 37 -1.76 -5.49 16.54
C ILE A 37 -2.12 -6.55 17.59
N ILE A 38 -1.68 -7.77 17.35
CA ILE A 38 -2.19 -8.98 18.02
C ILE A 38 -1.13 -9.60 18.92
N ASP A 39 -1.53 -10.07 20.11
CA ASP A 39 -0.74 -11.07 20.83
C ASP A 39 -0.81 -12.41 20.10
N LEU A 40 0.27 -12.78 19.42
CA LEU A 40 0.33 -13.97 18.57
C LEU A 40 0.06 -15.28 19.36
N ARG A 41 0.19 -15.29 20.69
CA ARG A 41 -0.08 -16.46 21.53
C ARG A 41 -1.57 -16.61 21.82
N THR A 42 -2.25 -15.49 22.08
CA THR A 42 -3.63 -15.48 22.57
C THR A 42 -4.65 -15.04 21.52
N ASN A 43 -4.20 -14.50 20.39
CA ASN A 43 -5.00 -13.87 19.35
C ASN A 43 -5.78 -12.64 19.84
N MET A 44 -5.38 -12.06 20.97
CA MET A 44 -6.02 -10.88 21.54
C MET A 44 -5.47 -9.61 20.88
N ILE A 45 -6.37 -8.67 20.57
CA ILE A 45 -6.03 -7.32 20.11
C ILE A 45 -5.46 -6.56 21.30
N LEU A 46 -4.21 -6.11 21.19
CA LEU A 46 -3.52 -5.34 22.23
C LEU A 46 -3.36 -3.86 21.87
N ALA A 47 -3.19 -3.60 20.58
CA ALA A 47 -3.06 -2.26 20.03
C ALA A 47 -3.67 -2.22 18.63
N ALA A 48 -3.72 -1.03 18.03
CA ALA A 48 -4.06 -0.87 16.63
C ALA A 48 -3.20 0.23 16.00
N GLU A 49 -2.76 0.01 14.78
CA GLU A 49 -2.17 1.05 13.98
C GLU A 49 -3.26 1.83 13.26
N ALA A 50 -3.27 3.15 13.45
CA ALA A 50 -4.16 4.05 12.77
C ALA A 50 -3.52 4.49 11.45
N LEU A 51 -4.15 4.11 10.35
CA LEU A 51 -3.68 4.29 9.00
C LEU A 51 -4.61 5.22 8.25
N ILE A 52 -4.06 6.31 7.71
CA ILE A 52 -4.86 7.24 6.94
C ILE A 52 -5.29 6.64 5.60
N ARG A 53 -6.50 6.97 5.16
CA ARG A 53 -6.99 6.72 3.81
C ARG A 53 -7.65 7.99 3.28
N TRP A 54 -7.53 8.22 1.99
CA TRP A 54 -8.17 9.34 1.32
C TRP A 54 -9.27 8.85 0.38
N GLU A 55 -10.53 9.11 0.72
CA GLU A 55 -11.70 8.91 -0.14
C GLU A 55 -11.74 10.01 -1.21
N HIS A 56 -10.92 9.86 -2.24
CA HIS A 56 -10.81 10.81 -3.34
C HIS A 56 -12.04 10.71 -4.27
N PRO A 57 -12.66 11.83 -4.68
CA PRO A 57 -13.86 11.81 -5.52
C PRO A 57 -13.64 11.09 -6.85
N GLN A 58 -12.46 11.24 -7.45
CA GLN A 58 -12.11 10.64 -8.74
C GLN A 58 -11.35 9.31 -8.63
N TRP A 59 -10.53 9.13 -7.59
CA TRP A 59 -9.59 8.01 -7.47
C TRP A 59 -9.99 7.02 -6.36
N GLY A 60 -11.25 7.07 -5.92
CA GLY A 60 -11.77 6.18 -4.89
C GLY A 60 -10.93 6.22 -3.62
N LEU A 61 -10.74 5.07 -3.00
CA LEU A 61 -9.90 4.95 -1.81
C LEU A 61 -8.40 4.97 -2.17
N VAL A 62 -7.76 6.12 -1.96
CA VAL A 62 -6.32 6.35 -2.17
C VAL A 62 -5.54 6.02 -0.89
N TYR A 63 -4.40 5.34 -1.06
CA TYR A 63 -3.60 4.78 0.02
C TYR A 63 -2.42 5.69 0.36
N PRO A 64 -1.87 5.64 1.60
CA PRO A 64 -0.75 6.48 2.01
C PRO A 64 0.43 6.49 1.03
N THR A 65 0.76 5.33 0.46
CA THR A 65 1.82 5.17 -0.54
C THR A 65 1.64 6.00 -1.82
N ASP A 66 0.41 6.45 -2.11
CA ASP A 66 0.11 7.28 -3.28
C ASP A 66 0.19 8.79 -3.00
N PHE A 67 0.15 9.24 -1.73
CA PHE A 67 -0.01 10.68 -1.43
C PHE A 67 0.79 11.22 -0.26
N ILE A 68 1.38 10.39 0.61
CA ILE A 68 2.16 10.90 1.76
C ILE A 68 3.41 11.64 1.30
N GLU A 69 4.14 11.12 0.31
CA GLU A 69 5.30 11.81 -0.26
C GLU A 69 4.89 13.16 -0.88
N LEU A 70 3.79 13.18 -1.65
CA LEU A 70 3.23 14.41 -2.20
C LEU A 70 2.81 15.41 -1.10
N ALA A 71 2.30 14.91 0.02
CA ALA A 71 1.92 15.72 1.18
C ALA A 71 3.15 16.31 1.88
N GLU A 72 4.25 15.56 1.93
CA GLU A 72 5.53 15.99 2.47
C GLU A 72 6.14 17.09 1.60
N GLU A 73 6.17 16.91 0.28
CA GLU A 73 6.69 17.92 -0.67
C GLU A 73 5.91 19.23 -0.65
N THR A 74 4.63 19.20 -0.26
CA THR A 74 3.73 20.36 -0.26
C THR A 74 3.44 20.91 1.14
N ASP A 75 4.14 20.44 2.17
CA ASP A 75 3.91 20.70 3.60
C ASP A 75 2.49 20.37 4.12
N CYS A 76 1.61 19.82 3.27
CA CYS A 76 0.26 19.41 3.65
C CYS A 76 0.27 18.26 4.66
N ILE A 77 1.39 17.54 4.76
CA ILE A 77 1.57 16.45 5.74
C ILE A 77 1.35 16.92 7.18
N ILE A 78 1.70 18.17 7.51
CA ILE A 78 1.55 18.69 8.88
C ILE A 78 0.05 18.78 9.24
N ASP A 79 -0.77 19.34 8.36
CA ASP A 79 -2.21 19.46 8.56
C ASP A 79 -2.89 18.09 8.56
N ILE A 80 -2.46 17.18 7.68
CA ILE A 80 -2.96 15.81 7.58
C ILE A 80 -2.65 15.03 8.86
N SER A 81 -1.42 15.11 9.38
CA SER A 81 -1.04 14.43 10.62
C SER A 81 -1.76 15.01 11.84
N ASN A 82 -1.94 16.33 11.91
CA ASN A 82 -2.74 16.97 12.95
C ASN A 82 -4.21 16.53 12.89
N TRP A 83 -4.77 16.42 11.69
CA TRP A 83 -6.12 15.87 11.47
C TRP A 83 -6.19 14.41 11.95
N MET A 84 -5.19 13.59 11.61
CA MET A 84 -5.13 12.18 11.99
C MET A 84 -5.10 12.02 13.52
N LEU A 85 -4.27 12.80 14.22
CA LEU A 85 -4.21 12.80 15.69
C LEU A 85 -5.58 13.15 16.31
N ARG A 86 -6.23 14.20 15.80
CA ARG A 86 -7.57 14.62 16.27
C ARG A 86 -8.61 13.53 16.06
N GLU A 87 -8.61 12.89 14.89
CA GLU A 87 -9.57 11.82 14.57
C GLU A 87 -9.31 10.56 15.41
N VAL A 88 -8.05 10.20 15.65
CA VAL A 88 -7.69 9.09 16.56
C VAL A 88 -8.13 9.37 17.99
N LEU A 89 -7.83 10.57 18.53
CA LEU A 89 -8.23 10.95 19.89
C LEU A 89 -9.75 10.98 20.06
N LYS A 90 -10.48 11.49 19.08
CA LYS A 90 -11.94 11.45 19.03
C LYS A 90 -12.47 10.01 19.05
N ASN A 91 -11.87 9.11 18.28
CA ASN A 91 -12.26 7.69 18.25
C ASN A 91 -11.94 7.00 19.58
N LEU A 92 -10.75 7.21 20.15
CA LEU A 92 -10.37 6.71 21.47
C LEU A 92 -11.34 7.17 22.56
N LYS A 93 -11.72 8.46 22.55
CA LYS A 93 -12.69 9.01 23.49
C LYS A 93 -14.06 8.35 23.34
N LYS A 94 -14.54 8.17 22.11
CA LYS A 94 -15.78 7.45 21.80
C LYS A 94 -15.74 5.99 22.28
N TRP A 95 -14.60 5.32 22.12
CA TRP A 95 -14.41 3.95 22.57
C TRP A 95 -14.49 3.85 24.10
N GLN A 96 -13.85 4.78 24.82
CA GLN A 96 -13.96 4.88 26.28
C GLN A 96 -15.41 5.11 26.72
N ASP A 97 -16.10 6.07 26.11
CA ASP A 97 -17.49 6.42 26.46
C ASP A 97 -18.48 5.28 26.13
N SER A 98 -18.13 4.44 25.16
CA SER A 98 -18.91 3.25 24.75
C SER A 98 -18.52 1.97 25.50
N ASN A 99 -17.65 2.05 26.51
CA ASN A 99 -17.08 0.90 27.24
C ASN A 99 -16.45 -0.16 26.32
N LEU A 100 -15.87 0.26 25.21
CA LEU A 100 -15.03 -0.61 24.39
C LEU A 100 -13.70 -0.88 25.11
N PRO A 101 -13.04 -2.01 24.79
CA PRO A 101 -11.72 -2.30 25.30
C PRO A 101 -10.73 -1.15 25.07
N SER A 102 -10.06 -0.72 26.12
CA SER A 102 -8.93 0.20 26.01
C SER A 102 -7.74 -0.57 25.45
N ILE A 103 -7.26 -0.11 24.29
CA ILE A 103 -6.09 -0.61 23.59
C ILE A 103 -5.18 0.59 23.28
N ASN A 104 -3.91 0.31 23.02
CA ASN A 104 -3.03 1.36 22.52
C ASN A 104 -3.33 1.63 21.04
N VAL A 105 -3.14 2.87 20.59
CA VAL A 105 -3.27 3.23 19.17
C VAL A 105 -2.00 3.91 18.71
N SER A 106 -1.41 3.40 17.63
CA SER A 106 -0.24 3.97 17.02
C SER A 106 -0.56 4.89 15.86
N ILE A 107 0.24 5.95 15.70
CA ILE A 107 0.08 6.99 14.68
C ILE A 107 1.46 7.26 14.07
N ASN A 108 1.53 7.19 12.75
CA ASN A 108 2.72 7.53 11.98
C ASN A 108 2.97 9.04 11.98
N ILE A 109 4.20 9.45 12.26
CA ILE A 109 4.65 10.84 12.24
C ILE A 109 5.74 11.01 11.17
N SER A 110 5.45 11.88 10.19
CA SER A 110 6.40 12.26 9.16
C SER A 110 7.66 12.90 9.75
N PRO A 111 8.85 12.66 9.17
CA PRO A 111 10.07 13.36 9.54
C PRO A 111 9.92 14.88 9.51
N ILE A 112 9.20 15.44 8.52
CA ILE A 112 8.98 16.88 8.37
C ILE A 112 8.26 17.45 9.60
N GLN A 113 7.15 16.82 9.99
CA GLN A 113 6.38 17.23 11.17
C GLN A 113 7.19 17.04 12.46
N PHE A 114 7.91 15.93 12.58
CA PHE A 114 8.72 15.63 13.77
C PHE A 114 9.82 16.69 14.02
N MET A 115 10.27 17.35 12.95
CA MET A 115 11.28 18.41 13.00
C MET A 115 10.70 19.81 13.17
N GLU A 116 9.38 19.99 13.29
CA GLU A 116 8.80 21.26 13.67
C GLU A 116 9.21 21.66 15.09
N ARG A 117 9.59 22.93 15.27
CA ARG A 117 10.05 23.45 16.58
C ARG A 117 8.99 23.33 17.68
N ASN A 118 7.73 23.41 17.30
CA ASN A 118 6.55 23.36 18.17
C ASN A 118 5.79 22.03 18.05
N PHE A 119 6.41 20.98 17.49
CA PHE A 119 5.76 19.68 17.31
C PHE A 119 5.13 19.15 18.60
N VAL A 120 5.93 19.02 19.66
CA VAL A 120 5.45 18.42 20.91
C VAL A 120 4.44 19.32 21.63
N GLU A 121 4.62 20.64 21.57
CA GLU A 121 3.64 21.62 22.09
C GLU A 121 2.28 21.48 21.40
N ASN A 122 2.28 21.37 20.07
CA ASN A 122 1.05 21.20 19.30
C ASN A 122 0.41 19.83 19.61
N PHE A 123 1.22 18.78 19.67
CA PHE A 123 0.78 17.43 20.01
C PHE A 123 0.12 17.37 21.38
N GLU A 124 0.76 17.94 22.40
CA GLU A 124 0.23 18.05 23.76
C GLU A 124 -1.09 18.83 23.79
N LYS A 125 -1.14 20.00 23.12
CA LYS A 125 -2.34 20.81 23.04
C LYS A 125 -3.51 20.01 22.45
N ILE A 126 -3.29 19.27 21.37
CA ILE A 126 -4.32 18.46 20.73
C ILE A 126 -4.81 17.34 21.67
N ILE A 127 -3.91 16.66 22.40
CA ILE A 127 -4.31 15.64 23.37
C ILE A 127 -5.20 16.23 24.48
N GLN A 128 -4.82 17.41 25.00
CA GLN A 128 -5.58 18.10 26.06
C GLN A 128 -7.00 18.46 25.61
N GLU A 129 -7.22 18.74 24.33
CA GLU A 129 -8.57 19.05 23.79
C GLU A 129 -9.56 17.88 23.93
N TYR A 130 -9.09 16.62 23.93
CA TYR A 130 -9.93 15.43 23.99
C TYR A 130 -9.96 14.74 25.36
N ASN A 131 -9.10 15.16 26.30
CA ASN A 131 -8.97 14.59 27.63
C ASN A 131 -8.80 13.06 27.62
N VAL A 132 -7.91 12.58 26.74
CA VAL A 132 -7.52 11.17 26.60
C VAL A 132 -6.18 10.97 27.32
N ASP A 133 -6.03 9.83 28.01
CA ASP A 133 -4.77 9.44 28.63
C ASP A 133 -3.67 9.28 27.55
N PRO A 134 -2.58 10.07 27.57
CA PRO A 134 -1.53 9.98 26.56
C PRO A 134 -0.83 8.61 26.51
N SER A 135 -0.88 7.82 27.58
CA SER A 135 -0.18 6.53 27.68
C SER A 135 -0.72 5.43 26.76
N ILE A 136 -1.91 5.65 26.19
CA ILE A 136 -2.49 4.76 25.18
C ILE A 136 -2.08 5.14 23.75
N LEU A 137 -1.33 6.23 23.57
CA LEU A 137 -0.81 6.64 22.26
C LEU A 137 0.60 6.10 22.05
N ILE A 138 0.84 5.63 20.84
CA ILE A 138 2.16 5.28 20.32
C ILE A 138 2.44 6.19 19.14
N VAL A 139 3.56 6.90 19.15
CA VAL A 139 4.07 7.65 18.00
C VAL A 139 5.05 6.76 17.26
N GLU A 140 4.79 6.50 15.98
CA GLU A 140 5.69 5.77 15.11
C GLU A 140 6.54 6.75 14.30
N ILE A 141 7.85 6.56 14.33
CA ILE A 141 8.81 7.32 13.54
C ILE A 141 9.71 6.36 12.77
N THR A 142 10.09 6.73 11.56
CA THR A 142 10.99 5.92 10.74
C THR A 142 12.45 6.04 11.20
N GLU A 143 13.30 5.09 10.79
CA GLU A 143 14.75 5.19 10.99
C GLU A 143 15.35 6.49 10.42
N ASN A 144 14.78 7.00 9.32
CA ASN A 144 15.26 8.22 8.68
C ASN A 144 15.14 9.45 9.58
N THR A 145 14.07 9.53 10.39
CA THR A 145 13.91 10.60 11.38
C THR A 145 15.06 10.60 12.41
N LEU A 146 15.62 9.43 12.74
CA LEU A 146 16.73 9.30 13.68
C LEU A 146 18.09 9.63 13.05
N LEU A 147 18.25 9.51 11.71
CA LEU A 147 19.48 9.81 10.99
C LEU A 147 19.91 11.28 11.12
N GLU A 148 18.94 12.20 11.20
CA GLU A 148 19.22 13.61 11.44
C GLU A 148 20.03 13.85 12.72
N ASN A 149 19.91 12.90 13.67
CA ASN A 149 20.80 12.76 14.82
C ASN A 149 20.99 14.06 15.63
N SER A 150 19.94 14.87 15.65
CA SER A 150 19.99 16.24 16.15
C SER A 150 19.63 16.31 17.63
N LYS A 151 20.02 17.41 18.29
CA LYS A 151 19.56 17.70 19.66
C LYS A 151 18.03 17.83 19.73
N MET A 152 17.40 18.23 18.62
CA MET A 152 15.95 18.37 18.51
C MET A 152 15.25 17.02 18.58
N VAL A 153 15.72 16.00 17.85
CA VAL A 153 15.17 14.63 17.91
C VAL A 153 15.19 14.09 19.34
N ILE A 154 16.34 14.16 20.02
CA ILE A 154 16.47 13.70 21.41
C ILE A 154 15.52 14.47 22.35
N SER A 155 15.40 15.78 22.15
CA SER A 155 14.51 16.62 22.94
C SER A 155 13.05 16.23 22.73
N ASN A 156 12.61 16.06 21.48
CA ASN A 156 11.24 15.71 21.14
C ASN A 156 10.86 14.34 21.72
N LEU A 157 11.72 13.32 21.56
CA LEU A 157 11.51 12.00 22.14
C LEU A 157 11.34 12.04 23.66
N ARG A 158 12.24 12.74 24.36
CA ARG A 158 12.14 12.89 25.82
C ARG A 158 10.86 13.59 26.26
N ARG A 159 10.43 14.60 25.50
CA ARG A 159 9.20 15.34 25.81
C ARG A 159 7.95 14.49 25.57
N LEU A 160 7.86 13.75 24.46
CA LEU A 160 6.76 12.80 24.22
C LEU A 160 6.68 11.77 25.36
N LYS A 161 7.81 11.18 25.74
CA LYS A 161 7.88 10.25 26.87
C LYS A 161 7.45 10.88 28.19
N SER A 162 7.82 12.15 28.43
CA SER A 162 7.38 12.87 29.63
C SER A 162 5.87 13.15 29.68
N LEU A 163 5.21 13.19 28.52
CA LEU A 163 3.75 13.23 28.43
C LEU A 163 3.11 11.87 28.69
N GLY A 164 3.90 10.79 28.68
CA GLY A 164 3.43 9.40 28.80
C GLY A 164 3.26 8.68 27.46
N VAL A 165 3.50 9.36 26.33
CA VAL A 165 3.37 8.80 24.98
C VAL A 165 4.50 7.81 24.71
N GLN A 166 4.15 6.64 24.18
CA GLN A 166 5.14 5.63 23.77
C GLN A 166 5.73 5.98 22.41
N VAL A 167 6.97 5.59 22.16
CA VAL A 167 7.63 5.76 20.86
C VAL A 167 7.96 4.41 20.24
N ALA A 168 7.51 4.20 19.01
CA ALA A 168 7.90 3.09 18.16
C ALA A 168 8.87 3.55 17.07
N LEU A 169 9.90 2.74 16.82
CA LEU A 169 10.77 2.86 15.67
C LEU A 169 10.24 1.93 14.57
N ASP A 170 9.80 2.52 13.47
CA ASP A 170 9.25 1.84 12.31
C ASP A 170 10.31 1.54 11.24
N ASP A 171 9.98 0.63 10.32
CA ASP A 171 10.82 0.17 9.21
C ASP A 171 12.20 -0.37 9.64
N TYR A 172 12.31 -0.93 10.86
CA TYR A 172 13.62 -1.31 11.38
C TYR A 172 14.24 -2.44 10.55
N GLY A 173 15.42 -2.20 9.98
CA GLY A 173 16.15 -3.17 9.17
C GLY A 173 16.24 -2.85 7.67
N THR A 174 15.43 -1.91 7.14
CA THR A 174 15.37 -1.63 5.69
C THR A 174 16.43 -0.62 5.21
N GLY A 175 17.06 0.10 6.15
CA GLY A 175 18.03 1.15 5.88
C GLY A 175 19.34 0.97 6.67
N TYR A 176 19.82 2.05 7.28
CA TYR A 176 21.09 2.08 8.02
C TYR A 176 21.12 1.14 9.24
N SER A 177 19.95 0.70 9.74
CA SER A 177 19.78 -0.37 10.75
C SER A 177 20.77 -0.26 11.90
N SER A 178 20.92 0.96 12.43
CA SER A 178 21.98 1.23 13.38
C SER A 178 21.57 0.79 14.78
N LEU A 179 22.16 -0.31 15.24
CA LEU A 179 22.10 -0.73 16.65
C LEU A 179 22.43 0.42 17.63
N SER A 180 23.26 1.37 17.19
CA SER A 180 23.61 2.53 17.99
C SER A 180 22.41 3.41 18.34
N TYR A 181 21.39 3.46 17.49
CA TYR A 181 20.16 4.22 17.74
C TYR A 181 19.36 3.64 18.89
N LEU A 182 19.24 2.31 18.96
CA LEU A 182 18.54 1.62 20.05
C LEU A 182 19.19 1.86 21.41
N THR A 183 20.52 2.07 21.44
CA THR A 183 21.24 2.37 22.69
C THR A 183 21.20 3.85 23.09
N ARG A 184 20.89 4.74 22.14
CA ARG A 184 20.96 6.19 22.34
C ARG A 184 19.61 6.85 22.55
N PHE A 185 18.60 6.36 21.85
CA PHE A 185 17.24 6.87 21.90
C PHE A 185 16.39 5.98 22.79
N ASP A 186 15.55 6.60 23.62
CA ASP A 186 14.65 5.90 24.53
C ASP A 186 13.38 5.46 23.78
N ILE A 187 13.50 4.33 23.08
CA ILE A 187 12.46 3.74 22.23
C ILE A 187 11.75 2.62 23.00
N ASP A 188 10.42 2.60 22.97
CA ASP A 188 9.60 1.59 23.66
C ASP A 188 9.34 0.35 22.80
N ILE A 189 9.23 0.55 21.48
CA ILE A 189 8.78 -0.46 20.53
C ILE A 189 9.67 -0.40 19.28
N ILE A 190 10.04 -1.56 18.74
CA ILE A 190 10.62 -1.71 17.40
C ILE A 190 9.62 -2.48 16.54
N LYS A 191 9.36 -1.99 15.33
CA LYS A 191 8.56 -2.69 14.32
C LYS A 191 9.52 -3.27 13.27
N ILE A 192 9.49 -4.59 13.09
CA ILE A 192 10.25 -5.26 12.02
C ILE A 192 9.43 -5.16 10.74
N ASP A 193 10.03 -4.52 9.74
CA ASP A 193 9.44 -4.31 8.43
C ASP A 193 8.97 -5.61 7.75
N GLU A 194 7.92 -5.48 6.94
CA GLU A 194 7.30 -6.59 6.23
C GLU A 194 8.26 -7.34 5.30
N SER A 195 9.29 -6.71 4.75
CA SER A 195 10.24 -7.36 3.83
C SER A 195 11.00 -8.50 4.51
N PHE A 196 11.36 -8.34 5.80
CA PHE A 196 12.00 -9.39 6.59
C PHE A 196 11.06 -10.55 6.90
N ILE A 197 9.78 -10.24 7.13
CA ILE A 197 8.76 -11.25 7.44
C ILE A 197 8.38 -12.02 6.18
N ARG A 198 8.26 -11.33 5.04
CA ARG A 198 8.04 -11.91 3.72
C ARG A 198 9.09 -12.98 3.40
N ASP A 199 10.37 -12.66 3.63
CA ASP A 199 11.50 -13.53 3.29
C ASP A 199 11.97 -14.43 4.45
N ILE A 200 11.24 -14.53 5.56
CA ILE A 200 11.65 -15.29 6.77
C ILE A 200 11.84 -16.81 6.52
N SER A 201 11.39 -17.32 5.37
CA SER A 201 11.64 -18.70 4.93
C SER A 201 13.07 -18.92 4.44
N ASN A 202 13.76 -17.86 3.99
CA ASN A 202 15.17 -17.87 3.64
C ASN A 202 16.03 -18.01 4.91
N GLU A 203 17.00 -18.92 4.91
CA GLU A 203 17.82 -19.23 6.10
C GLU A 203 18.58 -18.01 6.63
N THR A 204 19.13 -17.16 5.74
CA THR A 204 19.87 -15.96 6.14
C THR A 204 18.92 -14.95 6.78
N THR A 205 17.79 -14.62 6.13
CA THR A 205 16.78 -13.71 6.67
C THR A 205 16.23 -14.21 8.00
N ARG A 206 15.99 -15.53 8.10
CA ARG A 206 15.54 -16.20 9.32
C ARG A 206 16.50 -15.97 10.49
N ILE A 207 17.82 -16.07 10.27
CA ILE A 207 18.84 -15.80 11.29
C ILE A 207 18.82 -14.32 11.70
N VAL A 208 18.72 -13.41 10.74
CA VAL A 208 18.66 -11.96 11.00
C VAL A 208 17.45 -11.61 11.86
N VAL A 209 16.24 -12.03 11.46
CA VAL A 209 14.99 -11.80 12.21
C VAL A 209 15.10 -12.33 13.63
N LYS A 210 15.60 -13.57 13.80
CA LYS A 210 15.79 -14.17 15.13
C LYS A 210 16.74 -13.33 16.01
N ASN A 211 17.82 -12.79 15.43
CA ASN A 211 18.76 -11.96 16.18
C ASN A 211 18.18 -10.61 16.56
N ILE A 212 17.38 -9.97 15.69
CA ILE A 212 16.68 -8.73 16.00
C ILE A 212 15.70 -8.95 17.16
N ILE A 213 14.94 -10.06 17.13
CA ILE A 213 14.02 -10.42 18.23
C ILE A 213 14.75 -10.62 19.56
N ASN A 214 15.89 -11.33 19.56
CA ASN A 214 16.67 -11.52 20.77
C ASN A 214 17.25 -10.21 21.29
N LEU A 215 17.76 -9.36 20.40
CA LEU A 215 18.30 -8.05 20.76
C LEU A 215 17.24 -7.17 21.42
N ALA A 216 16.06 -7.04 20.81
CA ALA A 216 14.98 -6.23 21.36
C ALA A 216 14.62 -6.71 22.77
N LYS A 217 14.54 -8.03 22.96
CA LYS A 217 14.32 -8.65 24.27
C LYS A 217 15.43 -8.33 25.27
N ASP A 218 16.69 -8.41 24.86
CA ASP A 218 17.84 -8.15 25.74
C ASP A 218 17.95 -6.66 26.14
N LEU A 219 17.38 -5.77 25.31
CA LEU A 219 17.27 -4.33 25.58
C LEU A 219 15.97 -3.93 26.31
N ASP A 220 15.11 -4.89 26.65
CA ASP A 220 13.76 -4.66 27.21
C ASP A 220 12.86 -3.77 26.33
N ILE A 221 13.04 -3.87 25.01
CA ILE A 221 12.25 -3.17 23.99
C ILE A 221 11.20 -4.13 23.43
N LYS A 222 9.95 -3.67 23.32
CA LYS A 222 8.88 -4.48 22.70
C LYS A 222 9.14 -4.60 21.21
N LEU A 223 8.86 -5.76 20.64
CA LEU A 223 8.98 -5.98 19.20
C LEU A 223 7.64 -6.36 18.58
N VAL A 224 7.29 -5.69 17.49
CA VAL A 224 6.11 -5.97 16.64
C VAL A 224 6.61 -6.43 15.27
N ALA A 225 6.12 -7.57 14.79
CA ALA A 225 6.41 -8.04 13.44
C ALA A 225 5.30 -7.62 12.46
N GLU A 226 5.67 -7.05 11.32
CA GLU A 226 4.72 -6.54 10.32
C GLU A 226 4.58 -7.47 9.11
N GLY A 227 3.53 -7.27 8.30
CA GLY A 227 3.37 -8.01 7.05
C GLY A 227 3.21 -9.54 7.21
N ILE A 228 2.60 -10.01 8.31
CA ILE A 228 2.32 -11.45 8.48
C ILE A 228 1.16 -11.85 7.56
N GLU A 229 1.46 -12.60 6.50
CA GLU A 229 0.48 -13.03 5.49
C GLU A 229 0.27 -14.55 5.47
N GLU A 230 1.29 -15.32 5.89
CA GLU A 230 1.30 -16.77 5.78
C GLU A 230 1.49 -17.50 7.12
N TRP A 231 0.89 -18.68 7.23
CA TRP A 231 1.00 -19.52 8.43
C TRP A 231 2.45 -19.92 8.74
N ALA A 232 3.29 -20.07 7.73
CA ALA A 232 4.71 -20.39 7.91
C ALA A 232 5.49 -19.24 8.58
N GLN A 233 5.15 -17.99 8.24
CA GLN A 233 5.72 -16.79 8.86
C GLN A 233 5.28 -16.71 10.33
N LEU A 234 3.98 -16.84 10.60
CA LEU A 234 3.43 -16.86 11.96
C LEU A 234 4.06 -17.96 12.82
N ARG A 235 4.27 -19.16 12.28
CA ARG A 235 4.94 -20.26 12.97
C ARG A 235 6.38 -19.92 13.33
N SER A 236 7.12 -19.31 12.41
CA SER A 236 8.51 -18.90 12.63
C SER A 236 8.62 -17.82 13.71
N LEU A 237 7.74 -16.82 13.68
CA LEU A 237 7.68 -15.78 14.71
C LEU A 237 7.40 -16.34 16.11
N LYS A 238 6.47 -17.29 16.23
CA LYS A 238 6.19 -17.99 17.50
C LYS A 238 7.38 -18.80 17.99
N GLU A 239 8.10 -19.47 17.11
CA GLU A 239 9.33 -20.21 17.44
C GLU A 239 10.42 -19.28 17.97
N PHE A 240 10.54 -18.08 17.39
CA PHE A 240 11.49 -17.05 17.84
C PHE A 240 11.01 -16.30 19.08
N LYS A 241 9.82 -16.61 19.58
CA LYS A 241 9.20 -15.97 20.74
C LYS A 241 8.91 -14.48 20.51
N CYS A 242 8.69 -14.08 19.26
CA CYS A 242 8.03 -12.83 18.93
C CYS A 242 6.53 -13.01 19.17
N TYR A 243 5.95 -12.15 20.03
CA TYR A 243 4.58 -12.32 20.49
C TYR A 243 3.65 -11.18 20.11
N LEU A 244 4.14 -10.09 19.53
CA LEU A 244 3.30 -9.05 18.94
C LEU A 244 3.49 -9.04 17.43
N GLY A 245 2.41 -8.85 16.70
CA GLY A 245 2.50 -8.68 15.26
C GLY A 245 1.20 -8.28 14.61
N GLN A 246 1.31 -7.83 13.37
CA GLN A 246 0.21 -7.43 12.52
C GLN A 246 0.42 -7.94 11.09
N GLY A 247 -0.67 -8.08 10.35
CA GLY A 247 -0.61 -8.53 8.97
C GLY A 247 -1.95 -9.07 8.46
N TYR A 248 -2.01 -9.26 7.14
CA TYR A 248 -3.23 -9.64 6.45
C TYR A 248 -3.72 -11.05 6.79
N ILE A 249 -2.87 -11.91 7.37
CA ILE A 249 -3.34 -13.18 7.92
C ILE A 249 -4.38 -12.97 9.02
N TYR A 250 -4.29 -11.87 9.79
CA TYR A 250 -5.24 -11.53 10.85
C TYR A 250 -6.34 -10.61 10.31
N SER A 251 -5.93 -9.45 9.83
CA SER A 251 -6.85 -8.46 9.28
C SER A 251 -6.08 -7.47 8.40
N ARG A 252 -6.72 -7.07 7.30
CA ARG A 252 -6.39 -5.83 6.61
C ARG A 252 -6.78 -4.62 7.50
N PRO A 253 -6.24 -3.42 7.26
CA PRO A 253 -6.75 -2.20 7.86
C PRO A 253 -8.26 -2.06 7.61
N LEU A 254 -9.04 -1.82 8.66
CA LEU A 254 -10.49 -1.77 8.60
C LEU A 254 -11.00 -0.33 8.79
N PRO A 255 -12.11 0.05 8.13
CA PRO A 255 -12.86 1.24 8.52
C PRO A 255 -13.27 1.16 9.99
N ILE A 256 -13.39 2.32 10.64
CA ILE A 256 -13.71 2.43 12.08
C ILE A 256 -14.88 1.53 12.53
N ILE A 257 -15.98 1.47 11.76
CA ILE A 257 -17.17 0.69 12.12
C ILE A 257 -16.86 -0.81 12.17
N ASP A 258 -16.07 -1.31 11.24
CA ASP A 258 -15.71 -2.73 11.18
C ASP A 258 -14.63 -3.07 12.21
N PHE A 259 -13.71 -2.15 12.45
CA PHE A 259 -12.74 -2.28 13.53
C PHE A 259 -13.42 -2.36 14.91
N GLU A 260 -14.40 -1.48 15.19
CA GLU A 260 -15.17 -1.50 16.45
C GLU A 260 -15.88 -2.85 16.68
N LYS A 261 -16.30 -3.55 15.62
CA LYS A 261 -16.92 -4.89 15.74
C LYS A 261 -15.92 -5.93 16.25
N ILE A 262 -14.72 -5.98 15.69
CA ILE A 262 -13.69 -6.93 16.14
C ILE A 262 -13.15 -6.55 17.52
N LEU A 263 -13.00 -5.25 17.79
CA LEU A 263 -12.55 -4.74 19.07
C LEU A 263 -13.47 -5.15 20.21
N LYS A 264 -14.81 -5.14 20.02
CA LYS A 264 -15.78 -5.64 21.01
C LYS A 264 -15.51 -7.07 21.46
N THR A 265 -15.07 -7.93 20.53
CA THR A 265 -14.76 -9.33 20.84
C THR A 265 -13.37 -9.51 21.43
N LYS A 266 -12.50 -8.49 21.31
CA LYS A 266 -11.07 -8.48 21.67
C LYS A 266 -10.20 -9.51 20.95
N GLU A 267 -10.77 -10.40 20.16
CA GLU A 267 -10.06 -11.51 19.54
C GLU A 267 -10.06 -11.33 18.02
N CYS A 268 -8.88 -11.45 17.41
CA CYS A 268 -8.72 -11.49 15.96
C CYS A 268 -7.95 -12.76 15.62
N LYS A 269 -8.60 -13.71 14.96
CA LYS A 269 -8.00 -15.01 14.64
C LYS A 269 -7.32 -14.97 13.27
N PRO A 270 -6.19 -15.66 13.11
CA PRO A 270 -5.59 -15.80 11.79
C PRO A 270 -6.54 -16.55 10.85
N MET A 271 -6.73 -16.01 9.67
CA MET A 271 -7.50 -16.59 8.58
C MET A 271 -6.74 -17.77 7.97
N LEU A 272 -7.48 -18.82 7.63
CA LEU A 272 -6.97 -19.84 6.73
C LEU A 272 -6.89 -19.22 5.34
N THR A 273 -5.67 -19.05 4.82
CA THR A 273 -5.46 -18.70 3.42
C THR A 273 -5.95 -19.86 2.57
N SER A 274 -7.23 -19.84 2.18
CA SER A 274 -7.65 -20.52 0.97
C SER A 274 -7.05 -19.73 -0.20
N LYS A 275 -5.75 -19.91 -0.45
CA LYS A 275 -5.14 -19.65 -1.76
C LYS A 275 -5.76 -20.67 -2.70
N ASP A 276 -7.00 -20.37 -3.09
CA ASP A 276 -7.83 -20.93 -4.15
C ASP A 276 -9.22 -20.34 -3.92
N MET A 277 -9.36 -19.02 -4.10
CA MET A 277 -10.63 -18.56 -4.67
C MET A 277 -10.67 -19.18 -6.07
N SER A 278 -11.24 -20.39 -6.13
CA SER A 278 -11.68 -20.98 -7.38
C SER A 278 -12.65 -19.96 -7.97
N PHE A 279 -12.18 -19.14 -8.91
CA PHE A 279 -13.06 -18.38 -9.76
C PHE A 279 -13.89 -19.42 -10.49
N ASP A 280 -15.12 -19.61 -10.01
CA ASP A 280 -16.14 -20.42 -10.66
C ASP A 280 -16.17 -19.98 -12.13
N ASN A 281 -15.73 -20.85 -13.03
CA ASN A 281 -15.38 -20.46 -14.40
C ASN A 281 -16.66 -20.22 -15.22
N ARG A 282 -17.32 -19.09 -14.99
CA ARG A 282 -18.57 -18.64 -15.64
C ARG A 282 -18.33 -18.02 -17.02
N ARG A 283 -17.18 -18.30 -17.65
CA ARG A 283 -16.72 -17.60 -18.86
C ARG A 283 -17.41 -18.14 -20.11
N LYS A 284 -17.83 -17.22 -21.00
CA LYS A 284 -18.50 -17.52 -22.27
C LYS A 284 -17.55 -17.75 -23.46
N TYR A 285 -16.31 -17.26 -23.38
CA TYR A 285 -15.35 -17.24 -24.48
C TYR A 285 -14.01 -17.87 -24.11
N PHE A 286 -13.27 -18.35 -25.12
CA PHE A 286 -11.91 -18.85 -24.96
C PHE A 286 -10.94 -17.72 -24.60
N ARG A 287 -9.75 -18.09 -24.10
CA ARG A 287 -8.66 -17.16 -23.82
C ARG A 287 -7.35 -17.71 -24.36
N VAL A 288 -6.49 -16.81 -24.80
CA VAL A 288 -5.09 -17.07 -25.11
C VAL A 288 -4.29 -16.74 -23.85
N GLU A 289 -3.67 -17.76 -23.27
CA GLU A 289 -2.75 -17.61 -22.14
C GLU A 289 -1.34 -17.38 -22.68
N PHE A 290 -0.71 -16.27 -22.29
CA PHE A 290 0.64 -15.96 -22.74
C PHE A 290 1.69 -16.57 -21.81
N ILE A 291 2.75 -17.16 -22.40
CA ILE A 291 3.88 -17.72 -21.64
C ILE A 291 4.69 -16.59 -21.00
N GLN A 292 4.90 -15.51 -21.75
CA GLN A 292 5.50 -14.26 -21.32
C GLN A 292 4.44 -13.16 -21.29
N TYR A 293 4.65 -12.09 -20.54
CA TYR A 293 3.67 -11.00 -20.51
C TYR A 293 3.72 -10.21 -21.81
N LEU A 294 2.55 -9.96 -22.40
CA LEU A 294 2.40 -9.08 -23.56
C LEU A 294 2.38 -7.62 -23.06
N GLU A 295 3.28 -6.80 -23.57
CA GLU A 295 3.29 -5.36 -23.31
C GLU A 295 2.13 -4.69 -24.06
N ALA A 296 1.40 -3.84 -23.33
CA ALA A 296 0.32 -3.05 -23.88
C ALA A 296 0.26 -1.68 -23.21
N TYR A 297 -0.54 -0.81 -23.78
CA TYR A 297 -0.84 0.51 -23.26
C TYR A 297 -2.28 0.56 -22.76
N LEU A 298 -2.47 1.21 -21.62
CA LEU A 298 -3.75 1.50 -21.01
C LEU A 298 -3.99 3.01 -21.06
N THR A 299 -5.17 3.41 -21.53
CA THR A 299 -5.64 4.80 -21.46
C THR A 299 -6.98 4.83 -20.75
N ILE A 300 -7.18 5.75 -19.82
CA ILE A 300 -8.50 6.01 -19.23
C ILE A 300 -9.25 6.97 -20.15
N LYS A 301 -10.35 6.51 -20.74
CA LYS A 301 -11.20 7.30 -21.64
C LYS A 301 -12.26 8.09 -20.89
N GLU A 302 -12.82 7.49 -19.83
CA GLU A 302 -13.86 8.12 -19.02
C GLU A 302 -13.73 7.71 -17.55
N ILE A 303 -14.09 8.61 -16.64
CA ILE A 303 -14.29 8.33 -15.21
C ILE A 303 -15.67 8.85 -14.82
N GLU A 304 -16.52 7.98 -14.27
CA GLU A 304 -17.91 8.31 -13.89
C GLU A 304 -18.69 8.97 -15.05
N GLY A 305 -18.48 8.48 -16.28
CA GLY A 305 -19.12 8.97 -17.50
C GLY A 305 -18.63 10.34 -17.99
N ARG A 306 -17.58 10.90 -17.37
CA ARG A 306 -16.93 12.13 -17.84
C ARG A 306 -15.72 11.76 -18.70
N PRO A 307 -15.65 12.24 -19.96
CA PRO A 307 -14.49 11.97 -20.81
C PRO A 307 -13.27 12.66 -20.22
N ILE A 308 -12.16 11.93 -20.18
CA ILE A 308 -10.86 12.47 -19.79
C ILE A 308 -9.85 12.13 -20.88
N ASP A 309 -8.98 13.08 -21.17
CA ASP A 309 -7.84 12.89 -22.07
C ASP A 309 -6.58 12.78 -21.22
N ILE A 310 -6.37 11.58 -20.69
CA ILE A 310 -5.17 11.20 -19.95
C ILE A 310 -4.30 10.42 -20.95
N GLY A 311 -2.98 10.58 -20.90
CA GLY A 311 -2.10 9.78 -21.75
C GLY A 311 -2.16 8.29 -21.42
N ASN A 312 -1.20 7.53 -21.93
CA ASN A 312 -1.17 6.09 -21.74
C ASN A 312 -0.19 5.67 -20.63
N SER A 313 -0.47 4.54 -19.99
CA SER A 313 0.47 3.86 -19.10
C SER A 313 0.72 2.45 -19.61
N LYS A 314 1.96 1.99 -19.46
CA LYS A 314 2.33 0.61 -19.83
C LYS A 314 1.72 -0.38 -18.86
N ILE A 315 1.28 -1.51 -19.40
CA ILE A 315 0.73 -2.64 -18.65
C ILE A 315 1.28 -3.96 -19.19
N LEU A 316 1.18 -5.00 -18.37
CA LEU A 316 1.59 -6.36 -18.72
C LEU A 316 0.36 -7.27 -18.81
N VAL A 317 -0.05 -7.66 -20.01
CA VAL A 317 -1.19 -8.54 -20.26
C VAL A 317 -0.77 -10.00 -20.09
N LYS A 318 -1.45 -10.69 -19.17
CA LYS A 318 -1.23 -12.12 -18.89
C LYS A 318 -2.01 -13.02 -19.84
N ASN A 319 -3.26 -12.64 -20.12
CA ASN A 319 -4.12 -13.37 -21.05
C ASN A 319 -5.22 -12.45 -21.59
N ILE A 320 -5.71 -12.78 -22.77
CA ILE A 320 -6.77 -12.05 -23.47
C ILE A 320 -7.73 -13.02 -24.12
N GLY A 321 -9.01 -12.67 -24.14
CA GLY A 321 -10.05 -13.36 -24.89
C GLY A 321 -11.05 -12.37 -25.47
N PRO A 322 -11.98 -12.83 -26.31
CA PRO A 322 -12.97 -11.95 -26.95
C PRO A 322 -13.86 -11.15 -26.00
N GLY A 323 -14.03 -11.63 -24.76
CA GLY A 323 -14.84 -10.97 -23.74
C GLY A 323 -14.05 -10.12 -22.73
N GLY A 324 -12.72 -10.09 -22.79
CA GLY A 324 -11.93 -9.37 -21.79
C GLY A 324 -10.49 -9.83 -21.65
N LEU A 325 -9.69 -9.12 -20.86
CA LEU A 325 -8.28 -9.42 -20.59
C LEU A 325 -7.93 -9.45 -19.10
N CYS A 326 -6.76 -10.01 -18.78
CA CYS A 326 -6.15 -9.95 -17.45
C CYS A 326 -4.79 -9.26 -17.61
N PHE A 327 -4.54 -8.21 -16.83
CA PHE A 327 -3.27 -7.47 -16.88
C PHE A 327 -2.71 -7.16 -15.50
N ILE A 328 -1.45 -6.76 -15.47
CA ILE A 328 -0.73 -6.25 -14.29
C ILE A 328 -0.29 -4.81 -14.59
N ALA A 329 -0.43 -3.94 -13.59
CA ALA A 329 0.03 -2.55 -13.63
C ALA A 329 0.59 -2.12 -12.28
N ASN A 330 1.43 -1.08 -12.29
CA ASN A 330 1.96 -0.39 -11.10
C ASN A 330 1.10 0.79 -10.66
N ILE A 331 -0.17 0.83 -11.08
CA ILE A 331 -1.13 1.85 -10.69
C ILE A 331 -2.38 1.21 -10.10
N ARG A 332 -2.83 1.79 -8.98
CA ARG A 332 -4.10 1.43 -8.36
C ARG A 332 -5.27 2.11 -9.06
N LEU A 333 -6.18 1.31 -9.61
CA LEU A 333 -7.41 1.73 -10.27
C LEU A 333 -8.62 1.25 -9.45
N PRO A 334 -9.46 2.16 -8.93
CA PRO A 334 -10.62 1.80 -8.12
C PRO A 334 -11.67 1.01 -8.91
N LEU A 335 -12.14 -0.12 -8.35
CA LEU A 335 -13.24 -0.88 -8.93
C LEU A 335 -14.63 -0.30 -8.63
N ASP A 336 -14.75 0.49 -7.57
CA ASP A 336 -15.99 1.14 -7.14
C ASP A 336 -16.35 2.35 -8.02
N LYS A 337 -15.46 2.71 -8.94
CA LYS A 337 -15.59 3.82 -9.87
C LYS A 337 -15.80 3.29 -11.29
N ASP A 338 -16.65 3.96 -12.06
CA ASP A 338 -16.92 3.58 -13.45
C ASP A 338 -15.82 4.10 -14.37
N PHE A 339 -14.70 3.36 -14.44
CA PHE A 339 -13.60 3.60 -15.37
C PHE A 339 -13.88 2.92 -16.71
N LEU A 340 -13.99 3.72 -17.78
CA LEU A 340 -13.88 3.21 -19.15
C LEU A 340 -12.43 3.29 -19.58
N VAL A 341 -11.80 2.13 -19.71
CA VAL A 341 -10.40 2.01 -20.13
C VAL A 341 -10.29 1.52 -21.56
N GLN A 342 -9.23 1.93 -22.24
CA GLN A 342 -8.87 1.50 -23.57
C GLN A 342 -7.51 0.85 -23.55
N PHE A 343 -7.46 -0.36 -24.09
CA PHE A 343 -6.25 -1.15 -24.25
C PHE A 343 -5.76 -1.02 -25.68
N GLN A 344 -4.46 -0.79 -25.84
CA GLN A 344 -3.80 -0.77 -27.14
C GLN A 344 -2.54 -1.64 -27.10
N THR A 345 -2.43 -2.57 -28.04
CA THR A 345 -1.21 -3.39 -28.24
C THR A 345 -1.09 -3.76 -29.72
N GLN A 346 0.07 -4.24 -30.12
CA GLN A 346 0.30 -4.71 -31.48
C GLN A 346 0.71 -6.19 -31.44
N VAL A 347 0.00 -7.02 -32.19
CA VAL A 347 0.21 -8.47 -32.23
C VAL A 347 0.01 -8.94 -33.67
N LEU A 348 0.95 -9.72 -34.23
CA LEU A 348 0.93 -10.15 -35.65
C LEU A 348 0.90 -8.97 -36.64
N GLU A 349 1.57 -7.86 -36.30
CA GLU A 349 1.53 -6.59 -37.04
C GLU A 349 0.15 -5.89 -37.03
N GLU A 350 -0.87 -6.48 -36.40
CA GLU A 350 -2.20 -5.90 -36.25
C GLU A 350 -2.31 -5.06 -34.98
N ASP A 351 -2.85 -3.84 -35.11
CA ASP A 351 -3.14 -2.97 -33.98
C ASP A 351 -4.46 -3.41 -33.31
N ILE A 352 -4.35 -3.90 -32.09
CA ILE A 352 -5.50 -4.25 -31.25
C ILE A 352 -5.84 -3.07 -30.38
N LYS A 353 -7.07 -2.55 -30.53
CA LYS A 353 -7.59 -1.45 -29.71
C LYS A 353 -8.98 -1.81 -29.18
N VAL A 354 -9.11 -1.92 -27.86
CA VAL A 354 -10.31 -2.48 -27.21
C VAL A 354 -10.67 -1.67 -25.98
N ASN A 355 -11.94 -1.28 -25.87
CA ASN A 355 -12.46 -0.64 -24.67
C ASN A 355 -12.94 -1.71 -23.67
N GLY A 356 -12.90 -1.40 -22.39
CA GLY A 356 -13.39 -2.28 -21.34
C GLY A 356 -13.63 -1.58 -20.01
N LYS A 357 -14.25 -2.32 -19.09
CA LYS A 357 -14.45 -1.94 -17.69
C LYS A 357 -13.73 -2.90 -16.76
N LEU A 358 -13.19 -2.38 -15.66
CA LEU A 358 -12.55 -3.19 -14.63
C LEU A 358 -13.64 -3.98 -13.87
N VAL A 359 -13.43 -5.28 -13.66
CA VAL A 359 -14.42 -6.17 -13.02
C VAL A 359 -13.93 -6.80 -11.71
N TRP A 360 -12.62 -6.95 -11.55
CA TRP A 360 -11.99 -7.41 -10.31
C TRP A 360 -10.53 -6.97 -10.30
N ASP A 361 -9.96 -6.89 -9.11
CA ASP A 361 -8.58 -6.54 -8.84
C ASP A 361 -7.97 -7.51 -7.81
N GLN A 362 -6.65 -7.56 -7.77
CA GLN A 362 -5.87 -8.32 -6.82
C GLN A 362 -4.52 -7.61 -6.61
N GLU A 363 -4.26 -7.19 -5.37
CA GLU A 363 -2.95 -6.70 -4.95
C GLU A 363 -1.92 -7.85 -4.98
N LEU A 364 -0.77 -7.61 -5.60
CA LEU A 364 0.32 -8.60 -5.74
C LEU A 364 1.51 -8.34 -4.80
N GLY A 365 1.53 -7.21 -4.10
CA GLY A 365 2.70 -6.69 -3.37
C GLY A 365 3.54 -5.74 -4.25
N ASP A 366 4.53 -5.06 -3.66
CA ASP A 366 5.47 -4.15 -4.35
C ASP A 366 4.78 -3.07 -5.23
N ASN A 367 3.64 -2.53 -4.76
CA ASN A 367 2.81 -1.57 -5.52
C ASN A 367 2.31 -2.08 -6.88
N LEU A 368 2.19 -3.41 -7.05
CA LEU A 368 1.65 -4.05 -8.24
C LEU A 368 0.23 -4.58 -8.02
N TYR A 369 -0.60 -4.39 -9.04
CA TYR A 369 -2.00 -4.77 -9.04
C TYR A 369 -2.31 -5.57 -10.29
N ARG A 370 -3.07 -6.65 -10.13
CA ARG A 370 -3.63 -7.45 -11.22
C ARG A 370 -5.10 -7.12 -11.38
N TYR A 371 -5.54 -6.92 -12.61
CA TYR A 371 -6.93 -6.61 -12.92
C TYR A 371 -7.50 -7.58 -13.93
N GLY A 372 -8.79 -7.85 -13.77
CA GLY A 372 -9.64 -8.38 -14.83
C GLY A 372 -10.48 -7.29 -15.46
N VAL A 373 -10.62 -7.36 -16.78
CA VAL A 373 -11.42 -6.44 -17.58
C VAL A 373 -12.47 -7.21 -18.35
N GLU A 374 -13.68 -6.66 -18.43
CA GLU A 374 -14.69 -7.06 -19.39
C GLU A 374 -14.71 -6.05 -20.55
N PHE A 375 -14.68 -6.54 -21.80
CA PHE A 375 -14.66 -5.67 -22.97
C PHE A 375 -16.03 -5.06 -23.27
N VAL A 376 -16.00 -3.80 -23.65
CA VAL A 376 -17.14 -3.02 -24.15
C VAL A 376 -16.89 -2.72 -25.62
N ILE A 377 -17.17 -3.71 -26.47
CA ILE A 377 -17.01 -3.66 -27.92
C ILE A 377 -18.24 -4.24 -28.62
N ASP A 378 -18.47 -3.82 -29.86
CA ASP A 378 -19.53 -4.37 -30.70
C ASP A 378 -19.18 -5.77 -31.23
N GLU A 379 -20.11 -6.39 -31.95
CA GLU A 379 -19.96 -7.75 -32.47
C GLU A 379 -19.00 -7.85 -33.65
N ASP A 380 -18.80 -6.77 -34.42
CA ASP A 380 -17.88 -6.75 -35.56
C ASP A 380 -16.44 -6.70 -35.06
N ASP A 381 -16.14 -5.80 -34.11
CA ASP A 381 -14.86 -5.71 -33.39
C ASP A 381 -14.55 -7.01 -32.65
N ARG A 382 -15.57 -7.63 -32.04
CA ARG A 382 -15.41 -8.93 -31.36
C ARG A 382 -15.05 -10.04 -32.33
N THR A 383 -15.70 -10.08 -33.50
CA THR A 383 -15.42 -11.06 -34.54
C THR A 383 -14.00 -10.89 -35.09
N TYR A 384 -13.58 -9.64 -35.29
CA TYR A 384 -12.22 -9.29 -35.67
C TYR A 384 -11.19 -9.78 -34.64
N LEU A 385 -11.42 -9.48 -33.36
CA LEU A 385 -10.56 -9.92 -32.27
C LEU A 385 -10.49 -11.45 -32.16
N ILE A 386 -11.62 -12.16 -32.34
CA ILE A 386 -11.64 -13.63 -32.36
C ILE A 386 -10.70 -14.18 -33.44
N LYS A 387 -10.70 -13.59 -34.63
CA LYS A 387 -9.84 -14.02 -35.73
C LYS A 387 -8.36 -13.88 -35.36
N ILE A 388 -7.95 -12.70 -34.89
CA ILE A 388 -6.56 -12.44 -34.48
C ILE A 388 -6.14 -13.41 -33.37
N LEU A 389 -6.95 -13.53 -32.30
CA LEU A 389 -6.59 -14.37 -31.15
C LEU A 389 -6.47 -15.86 -31.51
N ASN A 390 -7.28 -16.36 -32.45
CA ASN A 390 -7.13 -17.72 -32.95
C ASN A 390 -5.81 -17.91 -33.70
N GLU A 391 -5.42 -16.96 -34.55
CA GLU A 391 -4.15 -17.01 -35.27
C GLU A 391 -2.95 -16.97 -34.30
N VAL A 392 -3.00 -16.10 -33.30
CA VAL A 392 -2.00 -16.04 -32.22
C VAL A 392 -1.88 -17.39 -31.51
N GLN A 393 -3.01 -17.98 -31.13
CA GLN A 393 -3.02 -19.27 -30.43
C GLN A 393 -2.43 -20.41 -31.29
N ILE A 394 -2.67 -20.39 -32.59
CA ILE A 394 -2.10 -21.38 -33.53
C ILE A 394 -0.58 -21.19 -33.64
N ARG A 395 -0.10 -19.95 -33.81
CA ARG A 395 1.34 -19.67 -33.95
C ARG A 395 2.11 -19.97 -32.67
N MET A 396 1.58 -19.60 -31.51
CA MET A 396 2.20 -19.93 -30.22
C MET A 396 2.30 -21.43 -29.94
N LYS A 397 1.40 -22.25 -30.50
CA LYS A 397 1.51 -23.71 -30.44
C LYS A 397 2.57 -24.26 -31.37
N ALA A 398 2.87 -23.56 -32.46
CA ALA A 398 3.85 -23.97 -33.47
C ALA A 398 5.27 -23.50 -33.13
N ASP A 399 5.42 -22.34 -32.48
CA ASP A 399 6.70 -21.76 -32.06
C ASP A 399 6.61 -21.23 -30.62
N ILE A 400 7.50 -21.75 -29.76
CA ILE A 400 7.56 -21.43 -28.34
C ILE A 400 8.11 -20.01 -28.10
N LEU A 401 8.93 -19.48 -29.02
CA LEU A 401 9.56 -18.14 -28.87
C LEU A 401 8.67 -16.99 -29.34
N PHE A 402 7.64 -17.27 -30.17
CA PHE A 402 6.64 -16.34 -30.73
C PHE A 402 7.00 -14.84 -30.59
N THR A 403 7.77 -14.30 -31.54
CA THR A 403 8.32 -12.94 -31.51
C THR A 403 7.46 -11.88 -32.19
N ASP A 404 6.27 -12.24 -32.68
CA ASP A 404 5.38 -11.36 -33.46
C ASP A 404 4.57 -10.38 -32.59
N ALA A 405 4.97 -10.16 -31.34
CA ALA A 405 4.45 -9.12 -30.46
C ALA A 405 5.50 -8.70 -29.42
N ASN A 406 5.25 -7.59 -28.73
CA ASN A 406 6.13 -7.09 -27.68
C ASN A 406 5.94 -7.89 -26.38
N PHE A 407 6.59 -9.05 -26.29
CA PHE A 407 6.64 -9.82 -25.05
C PHE A 407 7.85 -9.44 -24.20
N THR A 408 7.67 -9.46 -22.88
CA THR A 408 8.77 -9.29 -21.92
C THR A 408 9.02 -10.57 -21.13
N SER A 409 10.29 -10.92 -20.99
CA SER A 409 10.75 -11.99 -20.10
C SER A 409 11.01 -11.51 -18.67
N LEU A 410 10.87 -10.19 -18.41
CA LEU A 410 11.08 -9.62 -17.08
C LEU A 410 9.94 -10.02 -16.14
N THR A 411 10.27 -10.17 -14.86
CA THR A 411 9.22 -10.22 -13.83
C THR A 411 8.53 -8.85 -13.76
N PRO A 412 7.24 -8.78 -13.39
CA PRO A 412 6.53 -7.51 -13.28
C PRO A 412 7.26 -6.47 -12.42
N THR A 413 7.76 -6.85 -11.25
CA THR A 413 8.52 -5.96 -10.35
C THR A 413 9.74 -5.36 -11.05
N VAL A 414 10.55 -6.17 -11.74
CA VAL A 414 11.73 -5.69 -12.46
C VAL A 414 11.35 -4.84 -13.67
N TYR A 415 10.26 -5.19 -14.36
CA TYR A 415 9.77 -4.42 -15.51
C TYR A 415 9.41 -3.00 -15.10
N PHE A 416 8.54 -2.84 -14.10
CA PHE A 416 8.06 -1.52 -13.68
C PHE A 416 9.14 -0.68 -13.01
N ASN A 417 10.06 -1.29 -12.23
CA ASN A 417 11.16 -0.55 -11.61
C ASN A 417 12.12 0.07 -12.64
N ARG A 418 12.39 -0.62 -13.77
CA ARG A 418 13.25 -0.08 -14.84
C ARG A 418 12.68 1.17 -15.51
N TYR A 419 11.36 1.36 -15.46
CA TYR A 419 10.71 2.53 -16.04
C TYR A 419 10.58 3.69 -15.05
N SER A 420 10.66 3.43 -13.74
CA SER A 420 10.73 4.47 -12.70
C SER A 420 12.10 5.18 -12.67
N ASP A 421 13.18 4.50 -13.06
CA ASP A 421 14.55 5.05 -13.08
C ASP A 421 14.88 5.88 -14.35
N TYR A 422 13.93 6.07 -15.27
CA TYR A 422 14.18 6.83 -16.51
C TYR A 422 14.07 8.34 -16.27
N ASN A 423 15.18 8.96 -15.85
CA ASN A 423 15.33 10.42 -15.80
C ASN A 423 15.87 10.93 -17.15
N PRO A 424 15.08 11.60 -18.00
CA PRO A 424 15.52 12.02 -19.33
C PRO A 424 16.61 13.12 -19.31
N ASN A 425 17.00 13.63 -18.14
CA ASN A 425 18.00 14.69 -17.99
C ASN A 425 19.45 14.21 -17.75
N GLN A 426 19.78 12.92 -17.92
CA GLN A 426 21.15 12.42 -17.73
C GLN A 426 21.99 12.17 -19.01
N ASP A 427 21.45 12.38 -20.21
CA ASP A 427 22.16 12.10 -21.47
C ASP A 427 22.55 13.35 -22.30
N GLU A 428 22.59 14.55 -21.71
CA GLU A 428 23.16 15.76 -22.34
C GLU A 428 24.55 16.16 -21.82
N SER A 429 25.28 15.25 -21.18
CA SER A 429 26.69 15.49 -20.85
C SER A 429 27.59 14.30 -21.17
N LYS A 430 27.85 14.07 -22.45
CA LYS A 430 29.08 13.46 -22.96
C LYS A 430 29.59 14.17 -24.19
#